data_AF-A0A536GX97-F1
#
_entry.id   AF-A0A536GX97-F1
#
_cell.length_a   1.000
_cell.length_b   1.000
_cell.length_c   1.000
_cell.angle_alpha   90.00
_cell.angle_beta   90.00
_cell.angle_gamma   90.00
#
_symmetry.space_group_name_H-M   'P 1'
#
loop_
_entity.id
_entity.type
_entity.pdbx_description
1 polymer ?
#
loop_
_entity_poly.entity_id
_entity_poly.type
_entity_poly.pdbx_seq_one_letter_code
_entity_poly.pdbx_strand_id
1 'polypeptide(L)'
;MQFTCPLDLRGTPFQLAVWNALYRIPYGETRSYAEIAREIEYPKAVRAVGAANGANPVAIIVPCHRVVGSNGALTGYGGGLPTKKWLLALEGVSSSGRNLDNPAKSKVHRATSLQTRAHQPR
;
A
#
# COMPACT_ATOMS: atom_id res chain seq x y z
N MET A 1 3.39 -15.49 -16.33
CA MET A 1 1.95 -15.80 -16.22
C MET A 1 1.19 -14.48 -16.26
N GLN A 2 0.11 -14.38 -17.04
CA GLN A 2 -0.69 -13.16 -17.20
C GLN A 2 -2.17 -13.51 -17.15
N PHE A 3 -2.99 -12.63 -16.57
CA PHE A 3 -4.45 -12.77 -16.59
C PHE A 3 -4.99 -12.28 -17.93
N THR A 4 -5.87 -13.05 -18.55
CA THR A 4 -6.44 -12.76 -19.89
C THR A 4 -7.87 -12.21 -19.85
N CYS A 5 -8.33 -11.72 -18.70
CA CYS A 5 -9.68 -11.15 -18.57
C CYS A 5 -9.72 -9.67 -19.02
N PRO A 6 -10.79 -9.23 -19.71
CA PRO A 6 -10.99 -7.82 -20.01
C PRO A 6 -11.20 -7.02 -18.72
N LEU A 7 -10.55 -5.86 -18.59
CA LEU A 7 -10.68 -4.95 -17.44
C LEU A 7 -11.14 -3.56 -17.92
N ASP A 8 -12.22 -3.07 -17.33
CA ASP A 8 -12.68 -1.67 -17.47
C ASP A 8 -12.32 -0.90 -16.19
N LEU A 9 -11.09 -0.40 -16.12
CA LEU A 9 -10.63 0.40 -14.99
C LEU A 9 -11.14 1.84 -15.12
N ARG A 10 -11.80 2.34 -14.07
CA ARG A 10 -12.33 3.72 -14.02
C ARG A 10 -11.71 4.49 -12.88
N GLY A 11 -11.07 5.60 -13.19
CA GLY A 11 -10.36 6.46 -12.24
C GLY A 11 -9.85 7.74 -12.89
N THR A 12 -9.14 8.56 -12.13
CA THR A 12 -8.47 9.75 -12.68
C THR A 12 -7.38 9.34 -13.68
N PRO A 13 -6.96 10.24 -14.61
CA PRO A 13 -5.85 9.94 -15.52
C PRO A 13 -4.58 9.46 -14.80
N PHE A 14 -4.27 10.05 -13.65
CA PHE A 14 -3.14 9.64 -12.82
C PHE A 14 -3.33 8.22 -12.23
N GLN A 15 -4.51 7.91 -11.72
CA GLN A 15 -4.82 6.56 -11.22
C GLN A 15 -4.70 5.51 -12.33
N LEU A 16 -5.27 5.78 -13.51
CA LEU A 16 -5.19 4.90 -14.68
C LEU A 16 -3.73 4.67 -15.09
N ALA A 17 -2.91 5.72 -15.16
CA ALA A 17 -1.49 5.60 -15.45
C ALA A 17 -0.76 4.71 -14.44
N VAL A 18 -1.02 4.90 -13.14
CA VAL A 18 -0.46 4.05 -12.08
C VAL A 18 -0.92 2.61 -12.26
N TRP A 19 -2.22 2.33 -12.37
CA TRP A 19 -2.75 0.97 -12.46
C TRP A 19 -2.27 0.22 -13.70
N ASN A 20 -2.10 0.93 -14.83
CA ASN A 20 -1.48 0.36 -16.03
C ASN A 20 -0.01 -0.01 -15.80
N ALA A 21 0.77 0.83 -15.10
CA ALA A 21 2.13 0.49 -14.70
C ALA A 21 2.17 -0.71 -13.73
N LEU A 22 1.22 -0.79 -12.78
CA LEU A 22 1.10 -1.95 -11.90
C LEU A 22 0.85 -3.24 -12.68
N TYR A 23 -0.06 -3.21 -13.65
CA TYR A 23 -0.41 -4.37 -14.47
C TYR A 23 0.78 -4.93 -15.26
N ARG A 24 1.78 -4.08 -15.58
CA ARG A 24 3.02 -4.50 -16.25
C ARG A 24 4.03 -5.20 -15.34
N ILE A 25 3.85 -5.18 -14.02
CA ILE A 25 4.78 -5.85 -13.09
C ILE A 25 4.60 -7.38 -13.22
N PRO A 26 5.62 -8.15 -13.64
CA PRO A 26 5.50 -9.59 -13.81
C PRO A 26 5.24 -10.34 -12.50
N TYR A 27 4.67 -11.54 -12.62
CA TYR A 27 4.52 -12.45 -11.48
C TYR A 27 5.88 -12.82 -10.90
N GLY A 28 6.02 -12.76 -9.56
CA GLY A 28 7.29 -13.04 -8.88
C GLY A 28 8.28 -11.87 -8.89
N GLU A 29 7.90 -10.73 -9.47
CA GLU A 29 8.70 -9.49 -9.43
C GLU A 29 8.05 -8.42 -8.55
N THR A 30 8.88 -7.50 -8.07
CA THR A 30 8.42 -6.32 -7.35
C THR A 30 8.94 -5.05 -8.01
N ARG A 31 8.26 -3.94 -7.75
CA ARG A 31 8.73 -2.59 -8.07
C ARG A 31 8.57 -1.70 -6.86
N SER A 32 9.40 -0.69 -6.73
CA SER A 32 9.26 0.33 -5.71
C SER A 32 8.27 1.41 -6.13
N TYR A 33 7.65 2.09 -5.17
CA TYR A 33 6.82 3.28 -5.47
C TYR A 33 7.58 4.34 -6.29
N ALA A 34 8.89 4.46 -6.09
CA ALA A 34 9.74 5.38 -6.84
C ALA A 34 10.03 4.93 -8.28
N GLU A 35 10.06 3.62 -8.54
CA GLU A 35 10.14 3.07 -9.90
C GLU A 35 8.87 3.35 -10.68
N ILE A 36 7.71 3.07 -10.09
CA ILE A 36 6.43 3.37 -10.72
C ILE A 36 6.28 4.86 -11.00
N ALA A 37 6.65 5.72 -10.05
CA ALA A 37 6.62 7.17 -10.24
C ALA A 37 7.49 7.63 -11.43
N ARG A 38 8.66 7.01 -11.63
CA ARG A 38 9.52 7.28 -12.80
C ARG A 38 8.92 6.75 -14.09
N GLU A 39 8.35 5.54 -14.06
CA GLU A 39 7.74 4.89 -15.22
C GLU A 39 6.57 5.68 -15.79
N ILE A 40 5.79 6.34 -14.93
CA ILE A 40 4.68 7.20 -15.36
C ILE A 40 5.10 8.65 -15.62
N GLU A 41 6.41 8.95 -15.66
CA GLU A 41 6.98 10.28 -15.92
C GLU A 41 6.67 11.34 -14.84
N TYR A 42 6.30 10.91 -13.63
CA TYR A 42 6.08 11.78 -12.47
C TYR A 42 7.03 11.41 -11.30
N PRO A 43 8.36 11.56 -11.44
CA PRO A 43 9.34 11.04 -10.47
C PRO A 43 9.19 11.57 -9.04
N LYS A 44 8.60 12.77 -8.87
CA LYS A 44 8.35 13.38 -7.56
C LYS A 44 7.05 12.91 -6.90
N ALA A 45 6.20 12.15 -7.61
CA ALA A 45 4.85 11.79 -7.17
C ALA A 45 4.77 10.48 -6.37
N VAL A 46 5.86 10.03 -5.72
CA VAL A 46 5.94 8.74 -5.00
C VAL A 46 4.79 8.53 -4.00
N ARG A 47 4.44 9.57 -3.23
CA ARG A 47 3.31 9.49 -2.27
C ARG A 47 1.96 9.36 -2.97
N ALA A 48 1.76 10.08 -4.07
CA ALA A 48 0.54 10.01 -4.86
C ALA A 48 0.39 8.63 -5.54
N VAL A 49 1.49 8.04 -6.00
CA VAL A 49 1.52 6.63 -6.47
C VAL A 49 1.08 5.69 -5.35
N GLY A 50 1.56 5.89 -4.11
CA GLY A 50 1.12 5.11 -2.95
C GLY A 50 -0.40 5.19 -2.72
N ALA A 51 -0.99 6.38 -2.81
CA ALA A 51 -2.42 6.57 -2.70
C ALA A 51 -3.20 5.90 -3.86
N ALA A 52 -2.75 6.07 -5.10
CA ALA A 52 -3.36 5.44 -6.27
C ALA A 52 -3.26 3.90 -6.23
N ASN A 53 -2.13 3.37 -5.75
CA ASN A 53 -1.93 1.94 -5.51
C ASN A 53 -2.92 1.39 -4.47
N GLY A 54 -3.18 2.14 -3.40
CA GLY A 54 -4.18 1.80 -2.38
C GLY A 54 -5.62 1.90 -2.89
N ALA A 55 -5.88 2.76 -3.88
CA ALA A 55 -7.20 2.95 -4.50
C ALA A 55 -7.50 1.96 -5.64
N ASN A 56 -6.66 0.94 -5.84
CA ASN A 56 -6.86 -0.06 -6.90
C ASN A 56 -8.20 -0.82 -6.72
N PRO A 57 -9.14 -0.75 -7.68
CA PRO A 57 -10.44 -1.41 -7.58
C PRO A 57 -10.41 -2.91 -7.83
N VAL A 58 -9.35 -3.45 -8.45
CA VAL A 58 -9.24 -4.86 -8.84
C VAL A 58 -7.94 -5.46 -8.31
N ALA A 59 -7.91 -5.76 -7.01
CA ALA A 59 -6.77 -6.39 -6.36
C ALA A 59 -6.42 -7.75 -7.00
N ILE A 60 -5.17 -8.20 -6.83
CA ILE A 60 -4.60 -9.43 -7.39
C ILE A 60 -4.39 -9.35 -8.92
N ILE A 61 -5.42 -9.03 -9.70
CA ILE A 61 -5.31 -8.92 -11.16
C ILE A 61 -4.49 -7.67 -11.55
N VAL A 62 -4.82 -6.52 -10.97
CA VAL A 62 -3.92 -5.36 -10.94
C VAL A 62 -3.07 -5.53 -9.67
N PRO A 63 -1.78 -5.87 -9.79
CA PRO A 63 -1.02 -6.46 -8.68
C PRO A 63 -0.43 -5.40 -7.75
N CYS A 64 -1.30 -4.65 -7.05
CA CYS A 64 -0.89 -3.61 -6.10
C CYS A 64 -0.11 -4.15 -4.87
N HIS A 65 -0.12 -5.46 -4.64
CA HIS A 65 0.72 -6.15 -3.65
C HIS A 65 2.18 -6.25 -4.07
N ARG A 66 2.51 -6.15 -5.37
CA ARG A 66 3.89 -6.19 -5.90
C ARG A 66 4.67 -4.88 -5.75
N VAL A 67 4.03 -3.82 -5.24
CA VAL A 67 4.70 -2.53 -4.99
C VAL A 67 5.23 -2.44 -3.57
N VAL A 68 6.51 -2.12 -3.40
CA VAL A 68 7.19 -2.04 -2.11
C VAL A 68 7.92 -0.70 -1.90
N GLY A 69 8.41 -0.44 -0.69
CA GLY A 69 9.35 0.67 -0.46
C GLY A 69 10.67 0.42 -1.20
N SER A 70 11.43 1.47 -1.52
CA SER A 70 12.73 1.35 -2.21
C SER A 70 13.77 0.54 -1.43
N ASN A 71 13.56 0.34 -0.13
CA ASN A 71 14.37 -0.51 0.74
C ASN A 71 13.79 -1.93 0.93
N GLY A 72 12.79 -2.32 0.12
CA GLY A 72 12.07 -3.59 0.25
C GLY A 72 11.02 -3.63 1.35
N ALA A 73 10.79 -2.53 2.08
CA ALA A 73 9.80 -2.51 3.16
C ALA A 73 8.38 -2.68 2.62
N LEU A 74 7.62 -3.56 3.27
CA LEU A 74 6.19 -3.71 3.00
C LEU A 74 5.42 -2.61 3.72
N THR A 75 4.71 -1.81 2.95
CA THR A 75 3.82 -0.76 3.46
C THR A 75 2.44 -0.94 2.84
N GLY A 76 1.43 -0.35 3.49
CA GLY A 76 0.05 -0.12 3.00
C GLY A 76 -0.51 -1.12 1.99
N TYR A 77 -1.52 -1.89 2.40
CA TYR A 77 -2.27 -2.75 1.49
C TYR A 77 -3.74 -2.79 1.91
N GLY A 78 -4.66 -2.65 0.94
CA GLY A 78 -6.10 -2.63 1.22
C GLY A 78 -6.59 -3.89 1.94
N GLY A 79 -6.00 -5.05 1.64
CA GLY A 79 -6.27 -6.32 2.34
C GLY A 79 -5.40 -6.58 3.57
N GLY A 80 -4.64 -5.59 4.05
CA GLY A 80 -3.72 -5.72 5.19
C GLY A 80 -2.33 -6.30 4.86
N LEU A 81 -1.33 -5.93 5.65
CA LEU A 81 0.05 -6.39 5.46
C LEU A 81 0.23 -7.93 5.48
N PRO A 82 -0.48 -8.72 6.31
CA PRO A 82 -0.38 -10.18 6.27
C PRO A 82 -0.75 -10.76 4.90
N THR A 83 -1.82 -10.26 4.29
CA THR A 83 -2.26 -10.69 2.95
C THR A 83 -1.23 -10.35 1.88
N LYS A 84 -0.64 -9.14 1.93
CA LYS A 84 0.42 -8.74 1.01
C LYS A 84 1.66 -9.63 1.12
N LYS A 85 2.09 -9.95 2.35
CA LYS A 85 3.19 -10.89 2.61
C LYS A 85 2.88 -12.27 2.04
N TRP A 86 1.69 -12.77 2.31
CA TRP A 86 1.27 -14.10 1.84
C TRP A 86 1.23 -14.16 0.30
N LEU A 87 0.68 -13.14 -0.37
CA LEU A 87 0.66 -13.07 -1.83
C LEU A 87 2.10 -13.03 -2.40
N LEU A 88 2.98 -12.20 -1.84
CA LEU A 88 4.38 -12.16 -2.29
C LEU A 88 5.08 -13.50 -2.10
N ALA A 89 4.89 -14.16 -0.96
CA ALA A 89 5.44 -15.49 -0.69
C ALA A 89 4.89 -16.55 -1.64
N LEU A 90 3.59 -16.50 -1.96
CA LEU A 90 2.95 -17.36 -2.95
C LEU A 90 3.61 -17.21 -4.34
N GLU A 91 4.04 -15.99 -4.68
CA GLU A 91 4.76 -15.70 -5.93
C GLU A 91 6.26 -16.02 -5.87
N GLY A 92 6.76 -16.58 -4.77
CA GLY A 92 8.19 -16.89 -4.58
C GLY A 92 9.04 -15.67 -4.20
N VAL A 93 8.44 -14.52 -3.92
CA VAL A 93 9.15 -13.33 -3.47
C VAL A 93 9.41 -13.44 -1.97
N SER A 94 10.67 -13.72 -1.62
CA SER A 94 11.12 -13.69 -0.24
C SER A 94 11.19 -12.25 0.25
N SER A 95 10.30 -11.84 1.16
CA SER A 95 10.40 -10.54 1.81
C SER A 95 11.61 -10.55 2.77
N SER A 96 12.78 -10.12 2.30
CA SER A 96 14.00 -9.96 3.11
C SER A 96 13.95 -8.78 4.09
N GLY A 97 12.75 -8.25 4.38
CA GLY A 97 12.53 -7.21 5.37
C GLY A 97 12.23 -7.81 6.74
N ARG A 98 13.17 -7.60 7.68
CA ARG A 98 13.08 -7.88 9.12
C ARG A 98 11.64 -7.96 9.66
N ASN A 99 11.37 -9.09 10.30
CA ASN A 99 10.27 -9.39 11.22
C ASN A 99 9.37 -8.19 11.60
N LEU A 100 8.13 -8.19 11.11
CA LEU A 100 7.09 -7.23 11.52
C LEU A 100 6.23 -7.77 12.68
N ASP A 101 6.65 -8.85 13.33
CA ASP A 101 5.97 -9.36 14.51
C ASP A 101 6.57 -8.67 15.73
N ASN A 102 6.20 -7.40 15.93
CA ASN A 102 6.32 -6.76 17.23
C ASN A 102 4.91 -6.40 17.73
N PRO A 103 4.35 -7.12 18.72
CA PRO A 103 3.03 -6.82 19.27
C PRO A 103 2.96 -5.54 20.11
N ALA A 104 3.99 -4.69 20.15
CA ALA A 104 4.09 -3.58 21.09
C ALA A 104 3.72 -2.19 20.55
N LYS A 105 2.61 -1.99 19.82
CA LYS A 105 2.02 -0.64 19.61
C LYS A 105 0.49 -0.63 19.51
N SER A 106 -0.21 -1.23 20.47
CA SER A 106 -1.58 -0.84 20.82
C SER A 106 -1.55 0.13 22.00
N LYS A 107 -1.19 1.39 21.77
CA LYS A 107 -1.45 2.45 22.75
C LYS A 107 -2.72 3.17 22.32
N VAL A 108 -3.83 2.75 22.93
CA VAL A 108 -5.08 3.51 23.00
C VAL A 108 -4.76 4.91 23.48
N HIS A 109 -5.09 5.91 22.68
CA HIS A 109 -5.01 7.31 23.07
C HIS A 109 -5.99 7.54 24.23
N ARG A 110 -5.43 7.76 25.43
CA ARG A 110 -6.15 8.29 26.59
C ARG A 110 -6.45 9.76 26.29
N ALA A 111 -7.74 10.09 26.14
CA ALA A 111 -8.20 11.45 25.98
C ALA A 111 -7.86 12.28 27.23
N THR A 112 -7.13 13.36 27.04
CA THR A 112 -6.89 14.40 28.04
C THR A 112 -7.99 15.44 27.90
N SER A 113 -8.97 15.42 28.81
CA SER A 113 -9.93 16.51 28.98
C SER A 113 -9.49 17.38 30.14
N LEU A 114 -9.25 18.65 29.82
CA LEU A 114 -8.82 19.73 30.69
C LEU A 114 -9.76 19.94 31.89
N GLN A 115 -9.16 20.19 33.05
CA GLN A 115 -9.82 20.76 34.22
C GLN A 115 -10.31 22.18 33.89
N THR A 116 -11.57 22.48 34.19
CA THR A 116 -12.04 23.84 34.48
C THR A 116 -12.75 23.81 35.84
N ARG A 117 -12.37 24.75 36.72
CA ARG A 117 -12.80 24.89 38.11
C ARG A 117 -14.25 25.39 38.25
N ALA A 118 -14.73 25.26 39.49
CA ALA A 118 -15.77 26.03 40.19
C ALA A 118 -17.22 25.55 40.06
N HIS A 119 -17.77 24.95 41.14
CA HIS A 119 -18.71 25.63 42.05
C HIS A 119 -19.10 24.68 43.20
N GLN A 120 -19.07 25.19 44.43
CA GLN A 120 -19.47 24.52 45.67
C GLN A 120 -20.97 24.73 45.90
N PRO A 121 -21.69 23.77 46.52
CA PRO A 121 -22.77 24.19 47.40
C PRO A 121 -22.90 23.38 48.70
N ARG A 122 -23.32 24.16 49.71
CA ARG A 122 -23.76 23.87 51.09
C ARG A 122 -22.68 23.77 52.15
#